data_AF-A0A7Y0EWW3-F1
#
_entry.id   AF-A0A7Y0EWW3-F1
#
_cell.length_a   1.000
_cell.length_b   1.000
_cell.length_c   1.000
_cell.angle_alpha   90.00
_cell.angle_beta   90.00
_cell.angle_gamma   90.00
#
_symmetry.space_group_name_H-M   'P 1'
#
loop_
_entity.id
_entity.type
_entity.pdbx_description
1 polymer ?
#
loop_
_entity_poly.entity_id
_entity_poly.type
_entity_poly.pdbx_seq_one_letter_code
_entity_poly.pdbx_strand_id
1 'polypeptide(L)'
;MSNQSAEFNLTDWLGDWESFEHYIDAEDETIRNTWDEAEQAVLANPKMAPMAANGIRKFWAMACTTTSPENIIHIGYWTVGEPENTNTNVRITWYAEDNTNLDAYDYRIDHVIAHGLEGSPTYVFMTDDPHAEDSPFRWLLAITPLPSRTAFSKDGLLSHLHFQYANDLHTLVEADGSGTEALRNPRWYATMCADEGTAEDRCRIIRALHHLD
;
A
#
# COMPACT_ATOMS: atom_id res chain seq x y z
N MET A 1 -13.30 6.28 26.17
CA MET A 1 -12.30 5.34 25.62
C MET A 1 -11.26 6.23 24.95
N SER A 2 -10.04 6.28 25.49
CA SER A 2 -9.01 7.19 24.98
C SER A 2 -8.61 6.74 23.58
N ASN A 3 -8.71 7.67 22.62
CA ASN A 3 -8.06 7.55 21.32
C ASN A 3 -6.55 7.39 21.60
N GLN A 4 -6.05 6.15 21.58
CA GLN A 4 -4.62 5.96 21.36
C GLN A 4 -4.40 6.48 19.94
N SER A 5 -3.76 7.64 19.80
CA SER A 5 -2.99 7.90 18.60
C SER A 5 -2.13 6.67 18.39
N ALA A 6 -2.35 5.94 17.30
CA ALA A 6 -1.39 4.93 16.88
C ALA A 6 -0.06 5.67 16.75
N GLU A 7 0.84 5.43 17.69
CA GLU A 7 2.16 6.01 17.66
C GLU A 7 2.89 5.37 16.49
N PHE A 8 3.55 6.17 15.66
CA PHE A 8 4.30 5.64 14.53
C PHE A 8 5.44 4.76 15.05
N ASN A 9 5.41 3.48 14.68
CA ASN A 9 6.43 2.50 15.02
C ASN A 9 7.21 2.10 13.77
N LEU A 10 8.39 2.68 13.58
CA LEU A 10 9.25 2.40 12.41
C LEU A 10 9.54 0.92 12.22
N THR A 11 9.66 0.15 13.30
CA THR A 11 9.98 -1.29 13.27
C THR A 11 9.00 -2.10 12.42
N ASP A 12 7.73 -1.68 12.35
CA ASP A 12 6.71 -2.36 11.53
C ASP A 12 6.88 -2.09 10.03
N TRP A 13 7.66 -1.07 9.67
CA TRP A 13 7.92 -0.65 8.29
C TRP A 13 9.26 -1.14 7.76
N LEU A 14 10.27 -1.31 8.62
CA LEU A 14 11.64 -1.65 8.21
C LEU A 14 11.73 -2.91 7.34
N GLY A 15 12.60 -2.87 6.32
CA GLY A 15 12.92 -3.98 5.43
C GLY A 15 12.38 -3.80 4.01
N ASP A 16 12.43 -4.86 3.24
CA ASP A 16 12.03 -4.86 1.82
C ASP A 16 10.55 -5.18 1.64
N TRP A 17 9.92 -4.55 0.66
CA TRP A 17 8.52 -4.71 0.32
C TRP A 17 8.38 -4.87 -1.19
N GLU A 18 7.40 -5.67 -1.60
CA GLU A 18 7.05 -5.89 -3.00
C GLU A 18 5.61 -5.46 -3.30
N SER A 19 5.37 -5.06 -4.55
CA SER A 19 4.05 -4.64 -5.03
C SER A 19 3.07 -5.80 -5.06
N PHE A 20 1.83 -5.54 -4.65
CA PHE A 20 0.73 -6.48 -4.85
C PHE A 20 0.43 -6.73 -6.34
N GLU A 21 0.89 -5.86 -7.25
CA GLU A 21 0.82 -6.13 -8.70
C GLU A 21 1.54 -7.44 -9.07
N HIS A 22 2.62 -7.83 -8.37
CA HIS A 22 3.26 -9.14 -8.59
C HIS A 22 2.33 -10.33 -8.30
N TYR A 23 1.34 -10.17 -7.41
CA TYR A 23 0.40 -11.23 -7.03
C TYR A 23 -0.69 -11.32 -8.09
N ILE A 24 -1.07 -10.16 -8.63
CA ILE A 24 -2.05 -10.02 -9.71
C ILE A 24 -1.51 -10.55 -11.02
N ASP A 25 -0.23 -10.34 -11.33
CA ASP A 25 0.40 -10.76 -12.59
C ASP A 25 1.18 -12.08 -12.46
N ALA A 26 1.11 -12.74 -11.30
CA ALA A 26 1.79 -14.01 -11.05
C ALA A 26 1.41 -15.09 -12.07
N GLU A 27 2.44 -15.72 -12.64
CA GLU A 27 2.36 -16.90 -13.51
C GLU A 27 2.48 -18.22 -12.72
N ASP A 28 2.88 -18.16 -11.45
CA ASP A 28 2.93 -19.32 -10.55
C ASP A 28 1.57 -20.03 -10.51
N GLU A 29 1.57 -21.34 -10.73
CA GLU A 29 0.34 -22.13 -10.83
C GLU A 29 -0.49 -22.11 -9.54
N THR A 30 0.17 -22.09 -8.38
CA THR A 30 -0.50 -22.05 -7.07
C THR A 30 -1.23 -20.72 -6.88
N ILE A 31 -0.59 -19.61 -7.25
CA ILE A 31 -1.18 -18.27 -7.14
C ILE A 31 -2.33 -18.11 -8.14
N ARG A 32 -2.16 -18.59 -9.39
CA ARG A 32 -3.24 -18.58 -10.39
C ARG A 32 -4.46 -19.38 -9.94
N ASN A 33 -4.26 -20.58 -9.42
CA ASN A 33 -5.36 -21.40 -8.90
C ASN A 33 -6.08 -20.72 -7.71
N THR A 34 -5.33 -20.03 -6.84
CA THR A 34 -5.92 -19.29 -5.71
C THR A 34 -6.78 -18.11 -6.19
N TRP A 35 -6.37 -17.43 -7.26
CA TRP A 35 -7.22 -16.41 -7.90
C TRP A 35 -8.50 -16.98 -8.52
N ASP A 36 -8.42 -18.16 -9.15
CA ASP A 36 -9.60 -18.83 -9.71
C ASP A 36 -10.58 -19.22 -8.59
N GLU A 37 -10.10 -19.74 -7.46
CA GLU A 37 -10.91 -20.03 -6.27
C GLU A 37 -11.58 -18.78 -5.71
N ALA A 38 -10.83 -17.68 -5.59
CA ALA A 38 -11.35 -16.38 -5.16
C ALA A 38 -12.44 -15.84 -6.10
N GLU A 39 -12.24 -15.96 -7.41
CA GLU A 39 -13.23 -15.54 -8.39
C GLU A 39 -14.52 -16.35 -8.27
N GLN A 40 -14.43 -17.68 -8.15
CA GLN A 40 -15.62 -18.52 -7.96
C GLN A 40 -16.37 -18.17 -6.67
N ALA A 41 -15.66 -17.95 -5.56
CA ALA A 41 -16.26 -17.59 -4.29
C ALA A 41 -16.98 -16.23 -4.34
N VAL A 42 -16.38 -15.24 -5.00
CA VAL A 42 -16.99 -13.90 -5.15
C VAL A 42 -18.20 -13.95 -6.08
N LEU A 43 -18.14 -14.69 -7.19
CA LEU A 43 -19.28 -14.88 -8.09
C LEU A 43 -20.44 -15.62 -7.40
N ALA A 44 -20.14 -16.54 -6.47
CA ALA A 44 -21.16 -17.25 -5.69
C ALA A 44 -21.83 -16.37 -4.63
N ASN A 45 -21.24 -15.23 -4.25
CA ASN A 45 -21.80 -14.29 -3.28
C ASN A 45 -22.52 -13.14 -4.00
N PRO A 46 -23.87 -13.06 -3.98
CA PRO A 46 -24.61 -12.03 -4.71
C PRO A 46 -24.26 -10.58 -4.34
N LYS A 47 -23.74 -10.35 -3.12
CA LYS A 47 -23.31 -9.02 -2.68
C LYS A 47 -21.97 -8.59 -3.29
N MET A 48 -21.09 -9.55 -3.56
CA MET A 48 -19.73 -9.32 -4.06
C MET A 48 -19.61 -9.57 -5.57
N ALA A 49 -20.54 -10.32 -6.16
CA ALA A 49 -20.57 -10.62 -7.59
C ALA A 49 -20.40 -9.39 -8.52
N PRO A 50 -20.91 -8.17 -8.20
CA PRO A 50 -20.63 -7.00 -9.01
C PRO A 50 -19.14 -6.63 -9.12
N MET A 51 -18.32 -6.95 -8.11
CA MET A 51 -16.87 -6.71 -8.13
C MET A 51 -16.17 -7.63 -9.14
N ALA A 52 -16.61 -8.89 -9.25
CA ALA A 52 -16.08 -9.86 -10.20
C ALA A 52 -16.72 -9.79 -11.59
N ALA A 53 -17.63 -8.84 -11.85
CA ALA A 53 -18.37 -8.76 -13.12
C ALA A 53 -17.46 -8.65 -14.35
N ASN A 54 -16.24 -8.12 -14.19
CA ASN A 54 -15.23 -8.01 -15.25
C ASN A 54 -13.93 -8.77 -14.90
N GLY A 55 -14.00 -9.70 -13.96
CA GLY A 55 -12.87 -10.45 -13.44
C GLY A 55 -12.30 -9.84 -12.17
N ILE A 56 -12.07 -10.67 -11.14
CA ILE A 56 -11.63 -10.16 -9.83
C ILE A 56 -10.19 -9.66 -9.83
N ARG A 57 -9.28 -10.34 -10.57
CA ARG A 57 -7.91 -9.86 -10.79
C ARG A 57 -7.90 -8.47 -11.43
N LYS A 58 -8.80 -8.22 -12.39
CA LYS A 58 -8.93 -6.92 -13.06
C LYS A 58 -9.43 -5.83 -12.11
N PHE A 59 -10.36 -6.16 -11.20
CA PHE A 59 -10.80 -5.23 -10.17
C PHE A 59 -9.63 -4.79 -9.29
N TRP A 60 -8.84 -5.75 -8.79
CA TRP A 60 -7.68 -5.45 -7.94
C TRP A 60 -6.54 -4.79 -8.71
N ALA A 61 -6.33 -5.12 -9.98
CA ALA A 61 -5.35 -4.44 -10.84
C ALA A 61 -5.63 -2.95 -10.94
N MET A 62 -6.90 -2.55 -11.02
CA MET A 62 -7.26 -1.13 -11.05
C MET A 62 -7.12 -0.44 -9.68
N ALA A 63 -7.48 -1.13 -8.60
CA ALA A 63 -7.48 -0.54 -7.26
C ALA A 63 -6.07 -0.41 -6.67
N CYS A 64 -5.24 -1.44 -6.87
CA CYS A 64 -3.91 -1.57 -6.29
C CYS A 64 -2.79 -1.10 -7.23
N THR A 65 -3.10 -0.52 -8.40
CA THR A 65 -2.03 -0.13 -9.33
C THR A 65 -1.08 0.87 -8.69
N THR A 66 0.22 0.68 -8.94
CA THR A 66 1.25 1.58 -8.44
C THR A 66 1.49 2.76 -9.35
N THR A 67 0.94 2.77 -10.57
CA THR A 67 1.07 3.91 -11.50
C THR A 67 0.08 5.02 -11.20
N SER A 68 0.43 6.24 -11.60
CA SER A 68 -0.42 7.42 -11.52
C SER A 68 -0.21 8.29 -12.77
N PRO A 69 -1.04 9.33 -13.01
CA PRO A 69 -0.77 10.29 -14.08
C PRO A 69 0.60 10.98 -13.98
N GLU A 70 1.15 11.09 -12.76
CA GLU A 70 2.45 11.73 -12.47
C GLU A 70 3.61 10.74 -12.53
N ASN A 71 3.35 9.43 -12.33
CA ASN A 71 4.35 8.37 -12.46
C ASN A 71 3.78 7.16 -13.20
N ILE A 72 4.14 7.04 -14.48
CA ILE A 72 3.71 5.92 -15.34
C ILE A 72 4.57 4.66 -15.18
N ILE A 73 5.61 4.72 -14.34
CA ILE A 73 6.49 3.58 -14.06
C ILE A 73 5.89 2.79 -12.91
N HIS A 74 5.65 1.49 -13.11
CA HIS A 74 5.24 0.59 -12.04
C HIS A 74 6.31 0.53 -10.96
N ILE A 75 5.89 0.69 -9.71
CA ILE A 75 6.74 0.56 -8.54
C ILE A 75 6.69 -0.91 -8.13
N GLY A 76 7.79 -1.64 -8.36
CA GLY A 76 7.87 -3.05 -8.02
C GLY A 76 8.23 -3.28 -6.56
N TYR A 77 9.05 -2.40 -5.98
CA TYR A 77 9.61 -2.62 -4.64
C TYR A 77 9.84 -1.34 -3.85
N TRP A 78 9.82 -1.48 -2.52
CA TRP A 78 10.40 -0.53 -1.58
C TRP A 78 11.50 -1.19 -0.74
N THR A 79 12.52 -0.42 -0.40
CA THR A 79 13.32 -0.70 0.81
C THR A 79 13.06 0.40 1.82
N VAL A 80 12.59 0.02 3.00
CA VAL A 80 12.32 0.95 4.10
C VAL A 80 13.41 0.83 5.16
N GLY A 81 13.98 1.97 5.54
CA GLY A 81 15.10 2.05 6.47
C GLY A 81 14.97 3.17 7.48
N GLU A 82 15.94 3.19 8.40
CA GLU A 82 16.17 4.33 9.29
C GLU A 82 16.49 5.58 8.46
N PRO A 83 15.94 6.76 8.83
CA PRO A 83 16.28 7.99 8.17
C PRO A 83 17.74 8.39 8.39
N GLU A 84 18.35 9.04 7.40
CA GLU A 84 19.66 9.68 7.55
C GLU A 84 19.54 11.00 8.33
N ASN A 85 18.39 11.68 8.21
CA ASN A 85 18.06 12.92 8.91
C ASN A 85 17.28 12.65 10.21
N THR A 86 17.84 13.08 11.35
CA THR A 86 17.24 12.87 12.68
C THR A 86 15.89 13.57 12.90
N ASN A 87 15.49 14.49 12.02
CA ASN A 87 14.20 15.19 12.09
C ASN A 87 13.10 14.51 11.26
N THR A 88 13.40 13.36 10.65
CA THR A 88 12.47 12.59 9.84
C THR A 88 12.18 11.24 10.52
N ASN A 89 11.12 10.56 10.06
CA ASN A 89 10.58 9.37 10.71
C ASN A 89 10.96 8.08 10.01
N VAL A 90 11.13 8.10 8.68
CA VAL A 90 11.36 6.91 7.86
C VAL A 90 12.09 7.27 6.58
N ARG A 91 12.98 6.40 6.10
CA ARG A 91 13.51 6.46 4.74
C ARG A 91 12.85 5.42 3.86
N ILE A 92 12.43 5.82 2.66
CA ILE A 92 11.91 4.89 1.64
C ILE A 92 12.73 5.06 0.38
N THR A 93 13.25 3.93 -0.12
CA THR A 93 13.84 3.84 -1.45
C THR A 93 12.85 3.13 -2.37
N TRP A 94 12.55 3.76 -3.50
CA TRP A 94 11.55 3.34 -4.47
C TRP A 94 12.25 2.64 -5.64
N TYR A 95 11.72 1.50 -6.08
CA TYR A 95 12.25 0.75 -7.21
C TYR A 95 11.17 0.39 -8.22
N ALA A 96 11.54 0.39 -9.50
CA ALA A 96 10.72 -0.17 -10.56
C ALA A 96 10.74 -1.71 -10.53
N GLU A 97 9.86 -2.32 -11.33
CA GLU A 97 9.76 -3.77 -11.54
C GLU A 97 11.10 -4.44 -11.88
N ASP A 98 11.97 -3.77 -12.64
CA ASP A 98 13.29 -4.29 -13.02
C ASP A 98 14.39 -4.02 -11.98
N ASN A 99 14.00 -3.64 -10.75
CA ASN A 99 14.87 -3.19 -9.65
C ASN A 99 15.67 -1.91 -9.94
N THR A 100 15.31 -1.13 -10.97
CA THR A 100 15.87 0.21 -11.17
C THR A 100 15.48 1.11 -10.01
N ASN A 101 16.46 1.72 -9.35
CA ASN A 101 16.21 2.74 -8.33
C ASN A 101 15.52 3.95 -8.98
N LEU A 102 14.34 4.28 -8.49
CA LEU A 102 13.55 5.43 -8.94
C LEU A 102 13.91 6.67 -8.14
N ASP A 103 13.96 6.55 -6.81
CA ASP A 103 14.47 7.59 -5.91
C ASP A 103 14.59 7.08 -4.46
N ALA A 104 15.17 7.90 -3.57
CA ALA A 104 15.18 7.65 -2.14
C ALA A 104 14.96 8.94 -1.34
N TYR A 105 14.02 8.91 -0.40
CA TYR A 105 13.71 10.08 0.43
C TYR A 105 13.55 9.73 1.90
N ASP A 106 14.01 10.64 2.74
CA ASP A 106 13.68 10.70 4.16
C ASP A 106 12.37 11.49 4.33
N TYR A 107 11.39 10.88 4.99
CA TYR A 107 10.05 11.44 5.20
C TYR A 107 9.81 11.76 6.66
N ARG A 108 9.30 12.95 6.94
CA ARG A 108 8.64 13.26 8.22
C ARG A 108 7.13 13.01 8.10
N ILE A 109 6.51 12.68 9.21
CA ILE A 109 5.05 12.71 9.33
C ILE A 109 4.63 14.17 9.47
N ASP A 110 3.83 14.64 8.52
CA ASP A 110 3.22 15.95 8.58
C ASP A 110 2.03 15.95 9.55
N HIS A 111 1.09 15.01 9.35
CA HIS A 111 -0.05 14.79 10.23
C HIS A 111 -0.70 13.42 9.97
N VAL A 112 -1.82 13.13 10.64
CA VAL A 112 -2.60 11.89 10.48
C VAL A 112 -4.05 12.23 10.13
N ILE A 113 -4.56 11.65 9.05
CA ILE A 113 -5.97 11.69 8.69
C ILE A 113 -6.67 10.56 9.45
N ALA A 114 -7.66 10.91 10.28
CA ALA A 114 -8.32 9.94 11.15
C ALA A 114 -9.09 8.84 10.40
N HIS A 115 -9.65 9.18 9.24
CA HIS A 115 -10.45 8.30 8.39
C HIS A 115 -10.01 8.38 6.93
N GLY A 116 -8.78 7.92 6.66
CA GLY A 116 -8.18 7.95 5.32
C GLY A 116 -8.42 6.66 4.55
N LEU A 117 -7.33 5.99 4.14
CA LEU A 117 -7.35 4.77 3.33
C LEU A 117 -8.11 3.68 4.07
N GLU A 118 -9.11 3.09 3.39
CA GLU A 118 -10.04 2.11 3.95
C GLU A 118 -10.77 2.57 5.23
N GLY A 119 -10.83 3.88 5.48
CA GLY A 119 -11.39 4.46 6.71
C GLY A 119 -10.47 4.37 7.94
N SER A 120 -9.23 3.92 7.76
CA SER A 120 -8.20 3.78 8.80
C SER A 120 -7.41 5.07 9.02
N PRO A 121 -6.80 5.26 10.21
CA PRO A 121 -5.80 6.30 10.41
C PRO A 121 -4.68 6.19 9.36
N THR A 122 -4.46 7.26 8.62
CA THR A 122 -3.51 7.32 7.51
C THR A 122 -2.49 8.41 7.79
N TYR A 123 -1.21 8.04 7.81
CA TYR A 123 -0.13 9.00 7.94
C TYR A 123 0.02 9.77 6.63
N VAL A 124 0.19 11.09 6.75
CA VAL A 124 0.62 11.95 5.66
C VAL A 124 2.10 12.21 5.86
N PHE A 125 2.91 11.65 4.97
CA PHE A 125 4.35 11.80 4.92
C PHE A 125 4.74 12.86 3.88
N MET A 126 5.79 13.60 4.21
CA MET A 126 6.38 14.61 3.34
C MET A 126 7.90 14.55 3.45
N THR A 127 8.59 14.61 2.31
CA THR A 127 10.04 14.84 2.31
C THR A 127 10.35 16.33 2.17
N ASP A 128 11.26 16.84 2.99
CA ASP A 128 11.75 18.22 2.89
C ASP A 128 12.98 18.34 1.95
N ASP A 129 13.29 17.28 1.18
CA ASP A 129 14.38 17.31 0.21
C ASP A 129 14.09 18.38 -0.87
N PRO A 130 14.99 19.35 -1.08
CA PRO A 130 14.79 20.41 -2.06
C PRO A 130 14.73 19.91 -3.51
N HIS A 131 15.22 18.70 -3.80
CA HIS A 131 15.15 18.08 -5.12
C HIS A 131 13.82 17.35 -5.37
N ALA A 132 12.99 17.18 -4.34
CA ALA A 132 11.72 16.48 -4.47
C ALA A 132 10.57 17.36 -4.99
N GLU A 133 10.78 18.65 -5.29
CA GLU A 133 9.69 19.61 -5.60
C GLU A 133 8.76 19.10 -6.71
N ASP A 134 9.34 18.55 -7.79
CA ASP A 134 8.65 17.96 -8.93
C ASP A 134 8.58 16.42 -8.87
N SER A 135 9.10 15.81 -7.81
CA SER A 135 9.13 14.35 -7.67
C SER A 135 7.72 13.82 -7.35
N PRO A 136 7.25 12.77 -8.04
CA PRO A 136 5.96 12.15 -7.71
C PRO A 136 5.96 11.58 -6.29
N PHE A 137 7.14 11.28 -5.72
CA PHE A 137 7.29 10.68 -4.39
C PHE A 137 7.34 11.71 -3.26
N ARG A 138 7.09 12.99 -3.52
CA ARG A 138 7.21 14.05 -2.52
C ARG A 138 6.25 13.86 -1.34
N TRP A 139 4.98 13.59 -1.64
CA TRP A 139 3.94 13.31 -0.66
C TRP A 139 3.54 11.84 -0.72
N LEU A 140 3.39 11.23 0.45
CA LEU A 140 2.98 9.85 0.60
C LEU A 140 1.90 9.75 1.68
N LEU A 141 0.77 9.13 1.35
CA LEU A 141 -0.23 8.70 2.29
C LEU A 141 -0.07 7.21 2.50
N ALA A 142 0.02 6.74 3.73
CA ALA A 142 0.07 5.31 4.00
C ALA A 142 -0.57 4.92 5.34
N ILE A 143 -1.22 3.76 5.36
CA ILE A 143 -1.69 3.14 6.61
C ILE A 143 -0.54 2.43 7.31
N THR A 144 -0.66 2.25 8.63
CA THR A 144 0.24 1.35 9.37
C THR A 144 0.22 -0.04 8.74
N PRO A 145 1.37 -0.69 8.50
CA PRO A 145 1.42 -2.05 8.03
C PRO A 145 0.70 -3.00 8.98
N LEU A 146 -0.24 -3.77 8.44
CA LEU A 146 -1.02 -4.74 9.21
C LEU A 146 -1.07 -6.08 8.44
N PRO A 147 -0.96 -7.22 9.14
CA PRO A 147 -0.52 -7.36 10.54
C PRO A 147 0.88 -6.77 10.74
N SER A 148 1.25 -6.49 12.00
CA SER A 148 2.61 -6.01 12.32
C SER A 148 3.65 -6.95 11.73
N ARG A 149 4.64 -6.40 11.01
CA ARG A 149 5.72 -7.18 10.41
C ARG A 149 6.52 -7.96 11.45
N THR A 150 6.69 -7.38 12.65
CA THR A 150 7.38 -8.06 13.77
C THR A 150 6.56 -9.19 14.40
N ALA A 151 5.24 -9.20 14.18
CA ALA A 151 4.33 -10.23 14.66
C ALA A 151 4.14 -11.37 13.65
N PHE A 152 4.86 -11.36 12.52
CA PHE A 152 4.76 -12.42 11.52
C PHE A 152 5.12 -13.78 12.13
N SER A 153 4.18 -14.72 12.03
CA SER A 153 4.39 -16.12 12.40
C SER A 153 4.30 -17.00 11.17
N LYS A 154 4.95 -18.17 11.21
CA LYS A 154 4.71 -19.23 10.24
C LYS A 154 3.19 -19.50 10.16
N ASP A 155 2.63 -19.42 8.95
CA ASP A 155 1.20 -19.53 8.65
C ASP A 155 0.33 -18.29 8.95
N GLY A 156 0.95 -17.14 9.28
CA GLY A 156 0.29 -15.84 9.35
C GLY A 156 0.20 -15.12 7.99
N LEU A 157 -0.51 -13.99 7.96
CA LEU A 157 -0.53 -13.10 6.79
C LEU A 157 0.77 -12.29 6.75
N LEU A 158 1.31 -12.09 5.54
CA LEU A 158 2.38 -11.11 5.33
C LEU A 158 1.89 -9.73 5.74
N SER A 159 2.78 -8.95 6.36
CA SER A 159 2.51 -7.55 6.60
C SER A 159 2.30 -6.84 5.26
N HIS A 160 1.32 -5.96 5.20
CA HIS A 160 1.03 -5.19 4.01
C HIS A 160 0.47 -3.82 4.40
N LEU A 161 0.57 -2.88 3.48
CA LEU A 161 0.06 -1.53 3.66
C LEU A 161 -0.53 -1.02 2.34
N HIS A 162 -1.48 -0.11 2.48
CA HIS A 162 -2.04 0.68 1.40
C HIS A 162 -1.42 2.07 1.39
N PHE A 163 -1.18 2.60 0.19
CA PHE A 163 -0.60 3.91 0.01
C PHE A 163 -1.13 4.66 -1.22
N GLN A 164 -0.94 5.97 -1.22
CA GLN A 164 -1.06 6.87 -2.36
C GLN A 164 0.09 7.86 -2.35
N TYR A 165 0.48 8.39 -3.50
CA TYR A 165 1.61 9.31 -3.61
C TYR A 165 1.40 10.29 -4.77
N ALA A 166 1.96 11.49 -4.62
CA ALA A 166 1.91 12.56 -5.62
C ALA A 166 2.97 13.63 -5.32
N ASN A 167 3.24 14.48 -6.30
CA ASN A 167 4.10 15.66 -6.10
C ASN A 167 3.40 16.77 -5.28
N ASP A 168 2.07 16.81 -5.24
CA ASP A 168 1.27 17.78 -4.49
C ASP A 168 0.23 17.08 -3.60
N LEU A 169 0.19 17.44 -2.32
CA LEU A 169 -0.79 16.94 -1.37
C LEU A 169 -2.22 17.18 -1.86
N HIS A 170 -2.49 18.28 -2.55
CA HIS A 170 -3.80 18.59 -3.12
C HIS A 170 -4.24 17.61 -4.21
N THR A 171 -3.36 16.80 -4.77
CA THR A 171 -3.73 15.69 -5.67
C THR A 171 -4.31 14.51 -4.89
N LEU A 172 -3.93 14.34 -3.62
CA LEU A 172 -4.29 13.19 -2.79
C LEU A 172 -5.48 13.48 -1.88
N VAL A 173 -5.57 14.70 -1.33
CA VAL A 173 -6.59 15.06 -0.35
C VAL A 173 -7.36 16.33 -0.73
N GLU A 174 -8.56 16.43 -0.20
CA GLU A 174 -9.36 17.64 -0.18
C GLU A 174 -9.81 17.94 1.24
N ALA A 175 -9.61 19.19 1.68
CA ALA A 175 -10.17 19.69 2.92
C ALA A 175 -11.61 20.14 2.66
N ASP A 176 -12.53 19.72 3.53
CA ASP A 176 -13.86 20.31 3.57
C ASP A 176 -13.83 21.72 4.18
N GLY A 177 -14.96 22.44 4.13
CA GLY A 177 -15.07 23.78 4.70
C GLY A 177 -14.89 23.86 6.23
N SER A 178 -14.76 22.73 6.92
CA SER A 178 -14.44 22.63 8.35
C SER A 178 -12.96 22.37 8.64
N GLY A 179 -12.15 22.16 7.59
CA GLY A 179 -10.75 21.78 7.71
C GLY A 179 -10.53 20.28 7.94
N THR A 180 -11.56 19.44 7.78
CA THR A 180 -11.43 17.99 7.81
C THR A 180 -11.01 17.50 6.43
N GLU A 181 -9.90 16.77 6.35
CA GLU A 181 -9.41 16.22 5.09
C GLU A 181 -10.05 14.86 4.76
N ALA A 182 -10.32 14.67 3.47
CA ALA A 182 -10.76 13.42 2.87
C ALA A 182 -9.91 13.07 1.65
N LEU A 183 -9.78 11.78 1.35
CA LEU A 183 -9.07 11.33 0.15
C LEU A 183 -9.84 11.73 -1.11
N ARG A 184 -9.13 12.26 -2.12
CA ARG A 184 -9.71 12.55 -3.44
C ARG A 184 -10.09 11.28 -4.19
N ASN A 185 -9.31 10.23 -4.03
CA ASN A 185 -9.55 8.94 -4.68
C ASN A 185 -9.52 7.80 -3.66
N PRO A 186 -10.61 7.55 -2.92
CA PRO A 186 -10.66 6.49 -1.91
C PRO A 186 -10.63 5.07 -2.52
N ARG A 187 -10.71 4.93 -3.85
CA ARG A 187 -10.70 3.63 -4.56
C ARG A 187 -9.35 3.25 -5.12
N TRP A 188 -8.37 4.16 -5.09
CA TRP A 188 -7.00 3.87 -5.44
C TRP A 188 -6.21 3.70 -4.15
N TYR A 189 -5.64 2.54 -3.95
CA TYR A 189 -4.86 2.21 -2.77
C TYR A 189 -3.78 1.24 -3.23
N ALA A 190 -2.72 1.79 -3.83
CA ALA A 190 -1.55 1.00 -4.17
C ALA A 190 -1.09 0.21 -2.95
N THR A 191 -0.65 -1.02 -3.14
CA THR A 191 -0.43 -1.94 -2.01
C THR A 191 0.96 -2.54 -2.08
N MET A 192 1.68 -2.45 -0.96
CA MET A 192 2.95 -3.12 -0.73
C MET A 192 2.75 -4.26 0.27
N CYS A 193 3.43 -5.38 0.03
CA CYS A 193 3.49 -6.53 0.94
C CYS A 193 4.95 -6.81 1.32
N ALA A 194 5.18 -7.38 2.50
CA ALA A 194 6.52 -7.73 2.95
C ALA A 194 7.15 -8.81 2.03
N ASP A 195 8.37 -8.58 1.55
CA ASP A 195 9.03 -9.37 0.49
C ASP A 195 9.69 -10.69 0.99
N GLU A 196 9.57 -11.01 2.28
CA GLU A 196 10.04 -12.28 2.85
C GLU A 196 9.12 -13.49 2.56
N GLY A 197 8.05 -13.30 1.77
CA GLY A 197 6.99 -14.27 1.54
C GLY A 197 7.28 -15.35 0.50
N THR A 198 6.74 -16.55 0.74
CA THR A 198 6.66 -17.62 -0.26
C THR A 198 5.42 -17.48 -1.15
N ALA A 199 5.31 -18.24 -2.24
CA ALA A 199 4.09 -18.29 -3.05
C ALA A 199 2.83 -18.61 -2.23
N GLU A 200 2.93 -19.50 -1.23
CA GLU A 200 1.80 -19.82 -0.35
C GLU A 200 1.42 -18.64 0.57
N ASP A 201 2.39 -17.86 1.03
CA ASP A 201 2.12 -16.65 1.82
C ASP A 201 1.39 -15.59 0.98
N ARG A 202 1.75 -15.46 -0.30
CA ARG A 202 1.02 -14.63 -1.28
C ARG A 202 -0.41 -15.14 -1.49
N CYS A 203 -0.60 -16.47 -1.61
CA CYS A 203 -1.91 -17.08 -1.69
C CYS A 203 -2.77 -16.76 -0.46
N ARG A 204 -2.20 -16.76 0.76
CA ARG A 204 -2.94 -16.40 1.99
C ARG A 204 -3.44 -14.96 1.97
N ILE A 205 -2.66 -14.02 1.43
CA ILE A 205 -3.14 -12.64 1.23
C ILE A 205 -4.36 -12.63 0.30
N ILE A 206 -4.29 -13.35 -0.83
CA ILE A 206 -5.41 -13.45 -1.78
C ILE A 206 -6.63 -14.10 -1.11
N ARG A 207 -6.46 -15.17 -0.33
CA ARG A 207 -7.57 -15.84 0.38
C ARG A 207 -8.19 -14.93 1.43
N ALA A 208 -7.38 -14.22 2.23
CA ALA A 208 -7.85 -13.29 3.25
C ALA A 208 -8.66 -12.14 2.64
N LEU A 209 -8.20 -11.59 1.51
CA LEU A 209 -8.89 -10.52 0.78
C LEU A 209 -10.31 -10.91 0.33
N HIS A 210 -10.55 -12.20 0.11
CA HIS A 210 -11.81 -12.75 -0.36
C HIS A 210 -12.57 -13.56 0.70
N HIS A 211 -12.08 -13.56 1.94
CA HIS A 211 -12.65 -14.31 3.07
C HIS A 211 -12.79 -15.81 2.79
N LEU A 212 -11.75 -16.44 2.25
CA LEU A 212 -11.73 -17.88 1.92
C LEU A 212 -11.18 -18.78 3.05
N ASP A 213 -10.54 -18.19 4.06
CA ASP A 213 -9.96 -18.89 5.22
C ASP A 213 -10.86 -18.85 6.46
#